data_AF-K1U5C6-F1
#
_entry.id   AF-K1U5C6-F1
#
_cell.length_a   1.000
_cell.length_b   1.000
_cell.length_c   1.000
_cell.angle_alpha   90.00
_cell.angle_beta   90.00
_cell.angle_gamma   90.00
#
_symmetry.space_group_name_H-M   'P 1'
#
loop_
_entity.id
_entity.type
_entity.pdbx_description
1 polymer ?
#
loop_
_entity_poly.entity_id
_entity_poly.type
_entity_poly.pdbx_seq_one_letter_code
_entity_poly.pdbx_strand_id
1 'polypeptide(L)'
;TALATSLEIGANHPQITYYFLVAMAALWISEGIFALRGKRMRDFALRTAALAGAGILAVGSNFAPLWYTAQHTKETIRGGSELAATASPSESARGGLDLDYATAWSYGRTETFNLLIPDFMGRQSATTFPADGETAAVLNDYGLRGAAQQLPTYWGTQPYTGGPTYLGAAAIFLAVLGLILLPGRSKWWIAAVCVLMILLS
;
A
#
# COMPACT_ATOMS: atom_id res chain seq x y z
N THR A 1 -5.51 20.36 -7.90
CA THR A 1 -6.40 19.31 -7.39
C THR A 1 -7.06 18.55 -8.52
N ALA A 2 -7.92 19.15 -9.36
CA ALA A 2 -8.64 18.42 -10.42
C ALA A 2 -7.73 17.62 -11.37
N LEU A 3 -6.64 18.21 -11.89
CA LEU A 3 -5.70 17.51 -12.76
C LEU A 3 -5.01 16.33 -12.04
N ALA A 4 -4.51 16.55 -10.82
CA ALA A 4 -3.82 15.51 -10.05
C ALA A 4 -4.77 14.35 -9.69
N THR A 5 -5.98 14.66 -9.22
CA THR A 5 -7.02 13.67 -8.94
C THR A 5 -7.45 12.94 -10.22
N SER A 6 -7.52 13.63 -11.36
CA SER A 6 -7.84 13.01 -12.64
C SER A 6 -6.76 12.02 -13.09
N LEU A 7 -5.48 12.37 -12.93
CA LEU A 7 -4.36 11.48 -13.22
C LEU A 7 -4.30 10.28 -12.27
N GLU A 8 -4.57 10.49 -10.98
CA GLU A 8 -4.61 9.42 -9.98
C GLU A 8 -5.73 8.42 -10.27
N ILE A 9 -6.94 8.91 -10.56
CA ILE A 9 -8.07 8.06 -10.96
C ILE A 9 -7.75 7.35 -12.28
N GLY A 10 -7.14 8.05 -13.24
CA GLY A 10 -6.73 7.50 -14.53
C GLY A 10 -5.68 6.40 -14.43
N ALA A 11 -4.81 6.43 -13.41
CA ALA A 11 -3.85 5.36 -13.13
C ALA A 11 -4.53 4.05 -12.69
N ASN A 12 -5.82 4.11 -12.34
CA ASN A 12 -6.70 2.96 -12.08
C ASN A 12 -6.08 1.92 -11.12
N HIS A 13 -5.53 2.41 -10.00
CA HIS A 13 -4.92 1.60 -8.96
C HIS A 13 -5.68 1.76 -7.63
N PRO A 14 -6.81 1.04 -7.41
CA PRO A 14 -7.74 1.31 -6.32
C PRO A 14 -7.12 1.27 -4.92
N GLN A 15 -6.11 0.42 -4.71
CA GLN A 15 -5.37 0.34 -3.44
C GLN A 15 -4.60 1.63 -3.14
N ILE A 16 -3.93 2.23 -4.13
CA ILE A 16 -3.18 3.47 -3.95
C ILE A 16 -4.14 4.62 -3.68
N THR A 17 -5.24 4.68 -4.44
CA THR A 17 -6.31 5.67 -4.23
C THR A 17 -6.94 5.54 -2.84
N TYR A 18 -7.15 4.31 -2.35
CA TYR A 18 -7.64 4.08 -0.99
C TYR A 18 -6.72 4.69 0.07
N TYR A 19 -5.41 4.39 0.03
CA TYR A 19 -4.45 4.95 0.99
C TYR A 19 -4.31 6.47 0.87
N PHE A 20 -4.37 7.00 -0.35
CA PHE A 20 -4.41 8.44 -0.59
C PHE A 20 -5.64 9.09 0.06
N LEU A 21 -6.83 8.50 -0.07
CA LEU A 21 -8.05 8.98 0.58
C LEU A 21 -7.95 8.94 2.11
N VAL A 22 -7.33 7.91 2.68
CA VAL A 22 -7.06 7.84 4.13
C VAL A 22 -6.13 8.98 4.57
N ALA A 23 -5.05 9.25 3.83
CA ALA A 23 -4.16 10.38 4.09
C ALA A 23 -4.88 11.73 3.96
N MET A 24 -5.72 11.90 2.92
CA MET A 24 -6.56 13.08 2.74
C MET A 24 -7.55 13.26 3.88
N ALA A 25 -8.17 12.19 4.37
CA ALA A 25 -9.11 12.24 5.49
C ALA A 25 -8.42 12.73 6.76
N ALA A 26 -7.21 12.25 7.06
CA ALA A 26 -6.43 12.73 8.20
C ALA A 26 -6.07 14.22 8.08
N LEU A 27 -5.70 14.69 6.88
CA LEU A 27 -5.48 16.11 6.60
C LEU A 27 -6.78 16.93 6.80
N TRP A 28 -7.90 16.44 6.28
CA TRP A 28 -9.20 17.10 6.39
C TRP A 28 -9.67 17.20 7.85
N ILE A 29 -9.53 16.13 8.63
CA ILE A 29 -9.81 16.12 10.08
C ILE A 29 -8.91 17.12 10.79
N SER A 30 -7.60 17.14 10.49
CA SER A 30 -6.66 18.08 11.08
C SER A 30 -7.08 19.54 10.83
N GLU A 31 -7.30 19.90 9.56
CA GLU A 31 -7.76 21.23 9.19
C GLU A 31 -9.13 21.58 9.79
N GLY A 32 -10.04 20.61 9.92
CA GLY A 32 -11.34 20.77 10.58
C GLY A 32 -11.20 21.12 12.06
N ILE A 33 -10.36 20.38 12.80
CA ILE A 33 -10.07 20.68 14.22
C ILE A 33 -9.50 22.09 14.37
N PHE A 34 -8.60 22.52 13.47
CA PHE A 34 -8.03 23.86 13.51
C PHE A 34 -9.02 24.95 13.10
N ALA A 35 -9.89 24.70 12.13
CA ALA A 35 -10.93 25.63 11.72
C ALA A 35 -11.95 25.86 12.84
N LEU A 36 -12.31 24.81 13.57
CA LEU A 36 -13.17 24.87 14.75
C LEU A 36 -12.53 25.72 15.85
N ARG A 37 -11.28 25.42 16.23
CA ARG A 37 -10.56 26.18 17.27
C ARG A 37 -10.32 27.64 16.89
N GLY A 38 -10.05 27.90 15.62
CA GLY A 38 -9.80 29.24 15.10
C GLY A 38 -11.04 30.03 14.69
N LYS A 39 -12.25 29.48 14.87
CA LYS A 39 -13.53 30.09 14.43
C LYS A 39 -13.57 30.45 12.93
N ARG A 40 -12.83 29.72 12.08
CA ARG A 40 -12.75 29.93 10.62
C ARG A 40 -13.57 28.91 9.82
N MET A 41 -14.72 28.50 10.36
CA MET A 41 -15.54 27.43 9.77
C MET A 41 -16.09 27.78 8.38
N ARG A 42 -16.37 29.06 8.13
CA ARG A 42 -16.82 29.50 6.81
C ARG A 42 -15.75 29.28 5.74
N ASP A 43 -14.52 29.69 6.00
CA ASP A 43 -13.39 29.51 5.08
C ASP A 43 -13.10 28.02 4.85
N PHE A 44 -13.17 27.22 5.90
CA PHE A 44 -13.01 25.77 5.82
C PHE A 44 -14.09 25.12 4.94
N ALA A 45 -15.36 25.49 5.12
CA ALA A 45 -16.47 24.99 4.32
C ALA A 45 -16.32 25.37 2.84
N LEU A 46 -15.97 26.62 2.54
CA LEU A 46 -15.75 27.09 1.17
C LEU A 46 -14.60 26.36 0.48
N ARG A 47 -13.47 26.17 1.17
CA ARG A 47 -12.32 25.42 0.65
C ARG A 47 -12.65 23.96 0.43
N THR A 48 -13.35 23.33 1.37
CA THR A 48 -13.81 21.94 1.26
C THR A 48 -14.75 21.78 0.07
N ALA A 49 -15.72 22.68 -0.09
CA ALA A 49 -16.65 22.67 -1.22
C ALA A 49 -15.94 22.85 -2.56
N ALA A 50 -14.96 23.76 -2.66
CA ALA A 50 -14.16 23.95 -3.86
C ALA A 50 -13.34 22.71 -4.22
N LEU A 51 -12.72 22.06 -3.23
CA LEU A 51 -11.97 20.81 -3.43
C LEU A 51 -12.90 19.64 -3.82
N ALA A 52 -14.07 19.54 -3.20
CA ALA A 52 -15.07 18.54 -3.54
C ALA A 52 -15.57 18.73 -4.99
N GLY A 53 -15.85 19.97 -5.40
CA GLY A 53 -16.20 20.30 -6.78
C GLY A 53 -15.10 19.90 -7.77
N ALA A 54 -13.83 20.18 -7.45
CA ALA A 54 -12.70 19.74 -8.26
C ALA A 54 -12.58 18.21 -8.34
N GLY A 55 -12.88 17.50 -7.26
CA GLY A 55 -12.93 16.03 -7.23
C GLY A 55 -14.03 15.46 -8.11
N ILE A 56 -15.24 16.04 -8.08
CA ILE A 56 -16.35 15.64 -8.94
C ILE A 56 -15.99 15.82 -10.42
N LEU A 57 -15.38 16.95 -10.78
CA LEU A 57 -14.91 17.18 -12.15
C LEU A 57 -13.84 16.16 -12.59
N ALA A 58 -12.94 15.76 -11.68
CA ALA A 58 -11.92 14.75 -11.95
C ALA A 58 -12.50 13.33 -12.12
N VAL A 59 -13.53 12.97 -11.34
CA VAL A 59 -14.30 11.73 -11.52
C VAL A 59 -15.02 11.77 -12.87
N GLY A 60 -15.64 12.91 -13.20
CA GLY A 60 -16.31 13.12 -14.49
C GLY A 60 -15.38 12.98 -15.69
N SER A 61 -14.15 13.50 -15.63
CA SER A 61 -13.17 13.34 -16.72
C SER A 61 -12.74 11.89 -16.93
N ASN A 62 -12.89 11.04 -15.91
CA ASN A 62 -12.57 9.61 -15.94
C ASN A 62 -13.82 8.73 -15.95
N PHE A 63 -14.97 9.28 -16.36
CA PHE A 63 -16.24 8.56 -16.28
C PHE A 63 -16.23 7.25 -17.08
N ALA A 64 -15.73 7.27 -18.33
CA ALA A 64 -15.72 6.09 -19.19
C ALA A 64 -14.98 4.88 -18.58
N PRO A 65 -13.71 4.99 -18.13
CA PRO A 65 -13.02 3.86 -17.50
C PRO A 65 -13.63 3.46 -16.14
N LEU A 66 -14.12 4.41 -15.35
CA LEU A 66 -14.79 4.12 -14.07
C LEU A 66 -16.11 3.37 -14.27
N TRP A 67 -16.91 3.80 -15.22
CA TRP A 67 -18.18 3.17 -15.58
C TRP A 67 -17.96 1.75 -16.11
N TYR A 68 -16.99 1.58 -17.01
CA TYR A 68 -16.59 0.26 -17.50
C TYR A 68 -16.18 -0.66 -16.34
N THR A 69 -15.33 -0.17 -15.43
CA THR A 69 -14.89 -0.94 -14.26
C THR A 69 -16.07 -1.29 -13.36
N ALA A 70 -16.97 -0.35 -13.06
CA ALA A 70 -18.13 -0.58 -12.20
C ALA A 70 -19.09 -1.64 -12.78
N GLN A 71 -19.29 -1.62 -14.10
CA GLN A 71 -20.16 -2.59 -14.78
C GLN A 71 -19.59 -4.01 -14.74
N HIS A 72 -18.27 -4.16 -14.87
CA HIS A 72 -17.62 -5.46 -14.95
C HIS A 72 -17.06 -5.96 -13.61
N THR A 73 -17.05 -5.13 -12.56
CA THR A 73 -16.55 -5.51 -11.22
C THR A 73 -17.24 -6.77 -10.71
N LYS A 74 -18.56 -6.90 -10.93
CA LYS A 74 -19.37 -8.05 -10.52
C LYS A 74 -18.94 -9.37 -11.15
N GLU A 75 -18.37 -9.31 -12.35
CA GLU A 75 -17.87 -10.47 -13.09
C GLU A 75 -16.44 -10.86 -12.69
N THR A 76 -15.79 -10.09 -11.80
CA THR A 76 -14.43 -10.38 -11.34
C THR A 76 -14.41 -11.13 -10.02
N ILE A 77 -13.26 -11.74 -9.72
CA ILE A 77 -12.94 -12.31 -8.40
C ILE A 77 -13.12 -11.31 -7.24
N ARG A 78 -13.06 -9.99 -7.54
CA ARG A 78 -13.25 -8.92 -6.54
C ARG A 78 -14.72 -8.60 -6.26
N GLY A 79 -15.59 -8.78 -7.25
CA GLY A 79 -17.04 -8.60 -7.12
C GLY A 79 -17.79 -9.86 -6.70
N GLY A 80 -17.08 -10.99 -6.55
CA GLY A 80 -17.66 -12.27 -6.16
C GLY A 80 -18.37 -12.98 -7.31
N SER A 81 -17.77 -13.03 -8.50
CA SER A 81 -18.38 -13.73 -9.64
C SER A 81 -18.53 -15.23 -9.41
N GLU A 82 -19.53 -15.81 -10.08
CA GLU A 82 -19.86 -17.25 -10.04
C GLU A 82 -18.64 -18.15 -10.36
N LEU A 83 -17.71 -17.65 -11.17
CA LEU A 83 -16.47 -18.35 -11.57
C LEU A 83 -15.45 -18.45 -10.43
N ALA A 84 -15.44 -17.51 -9.47
CA ALA A 84 -14.59 -17.59 -8.28
C ALA A 84 -15.07 -18.70 -7.32
N ALA A 85 -16.38 -18.98 -7.30
CA ALA A 85 -16.99 -20.00 -6.44
C ALA A 85 -16.67 -21.45 -6.86
N THR A 86 -16.17 -21.67 -8.08
CA THR A 86 -15.83 -23.01 -8.61
C THR A 86 -14.32 -23.32 -8.58
N ALA A 87 -13.46 -22.34 -8.31
CA ALA A 87 -12.01 -22.49 -8.35
C ALA A 87 -11.36 -22.95 -7.04
N SER A 88 -12.09 -23.01 -5.92
CA SER A 88 -11.54 -23.46 -4.61
C SER A 88 -12.61 -24.21 -3.80
N PRO A 89 -12.44 -25.52 -3.51
CA PRO A 89 -13.50 -26.33 -2.87
C PRO A 89 -13.76 -26.06 -1.38
N SER A 90 -13.07 -25.10 -0.74
CA SER A 90 -13.07 -24.98 0.73
C SER A 90 -13.75 -23.75 1.34
N GLU A 91 -14.01 -22.64 0.63
CA GLU A 91 -14.38 -21.38 1.31
C GLU A 91 -15.42 -20.52 0.57
N SER A 92 -16.36 -21.16 -0.13
CA SER A 92 -17.48 -20.49 -0.79
C SER A 92 -18.56 -20.09 0.22
N ALA A 93 -18.45 -18.93 0.88
CA ALA A 93 -19.59 -18.37 1.65
C ALA A 93 -19.69 -16.84 1.81
N ARG A 94 -18.75 -16.00 1.37
CA ARG A 94 -18.88 -14.54 1.53
C ARG A 94 -18.37 -13.80 0.30
N GLY A 95 -19.26 -13.08 -0.38
CA GLY A 95 -18.98 -12.40 -1.65
C GLY A 95 -17.77 -11.46 -1.58
N GLY A 96 -16.94 -11.51 -2.63
CA GLY A 96 -15.72 -10.75 -2.78
C GLY A 96 -14.46 -11.58 -2.59
N LEU A 97 -13.29 -10.95 -2.72
CA LEU A 97 -12.02 -11.57 -2.34
C LEU A 97 -12.03 -11.82 -0.82
N ASP A 98 -11.61 -13.01 -0.41
CA ASP A 98 -11.42 -13.31 1.00
C ASP A 98 -10.40 -12.36 1.63
N LEU A 99 -10.58 -12.05 2.93
CA LEU A 99 -9.74 -11.08 3.64
C LEU A 99 -8.27 -11.49 3.57
N ASP A 100 -8.00 -12.79 3.68
CA ASP A 100 -6.66 -13.36 3.64
C ASP A 100 -5.99 -13.15 2.27
N TYR A 101 -6.76 -13.23 1.18
CA TYR A 101 -6.27 -12.90 -0.15
C TYR A 101 -5.99 -11.40 -0.30
N ALA A 102 -6.86 -10.54 0.25
CA ALA A 102 -6.69 -9.09 0.17
C ALA A 102 -5.46 -8.58 0.94
N THR A 103 -5.11 -9.25 2.04
CA THR A 103 -3.95 -8.91 2.90
C THR A 103 -2.72 -9.79 2.65
N ALA A 104 -2.74 -10.68 1.64
CA ALA A 104 -1.64 -11.59 1.38
C ALA A 104 -0.31 -10.88 1.07
N TRP A 105 -0.35 -9.66 0.53
CA TRP A 105 0.83 -8.84 0.25
C TRP A 105 1.10 -7.75 1.30
N SER A 106 0.41 -7.79 2.44
CA SER A 106 0.69 -6.89 3.54
C SER A 106 2.05 -7.21 4.17
N TYR A 107 2.73 -6.16 4.64
CA TYR A 107 4.02 -6.29 5.28
C TYR A 107 3.90 -7.05 6.60
N GLY A 108 4.79 -8.03 6.77
CA GLY A 108 5.05 -8.59 8.09
C GLY A 108 5.61 -7.52 9.03
N ARG A 109 5.35 -7.61 10.34
CA ARG A 109 5.87 -6.63 11.33
C ARG A 109 7.39 -6.42 11.24
N THR A 110 8.12 -7.48 10.90
CA THR A 110 9.57 -7.47 10.75
C THR A 110 10.00 -7.07 9.33
N GLU A 111 9.12 -7.11 8.33
CA GLU A 111 9.42 -6.65 6.97
C GLU A 111 9.52 -5.13 6.89
N THR A 112 8.90 -4.39 7.82
CA THR A 112 9.02 -2.92 7.90
C THR A 112 10.50 -2.49 8.03
N PHE A 113 11.38 -3.33 8.58
CA PHE A 113 12.81 -3.04 8.64
C PHE A 113 13.49 -2.98 7.27
N ASN A 114 12.90 -3.60 6.23
CA ASN A 114 13.41 -3.47 4.85
C ASN A 114 13.39 -2.01 4.37
N LEU A 115 12.52 -1.15 4.92
CA LEU A 115 12.50 0.27 4.58
C LEU A 115 13.85 0.95 4.88
N LEU A 116 14.53 0.49 5.93
CA LEU A 116 15.79 1.06 6.44
C LEU A 116 17.02 0.23 6.07
N ILE A 117 16.91 -1.10 6.14
CA ILE A 117 18.02 -2.03 5.94
C ILE A 117 17.77 -2.75 4.61
N PRO A 118 18.63 -2.58 3.60
CA PRO A 118 18.47 -3.29 2.33
C PRO A 118 18.61 -4.80 2.55
N ASP A 119 17.79 -5.57 1.83
CA ASP A 119 17.77 -7.04 1.85
C ASP A 119 17.57 -7.67 3.24
N PHE A 120 16.95 -6.97 4.20
CA PHE A 120 16.75 -7.49 5.57
C PHE A 120 15.98 -8.81 5.58
N MET A 121 14.94 -8.94 4.75
CA MET A 121 14.18 -10.18 4.55
C MET A 121 14.63 -10.99 3.33
N GLY A 122 15.88 -10.78 2.89
CA GLY A 122 16.42 -11.35 1.67
C GLY A 122 16.12 -10.48 0.44
N ARG A 123 16.29 -11.06 -0.75
CA ARG A 123 16.16 -10.35 -2.03
C ARG A 123 14.79 -10.67 -2.65
N GLN A 124 14.59 -10.35 -3.93
CA GLN A 124 13.41 -10.79 -4.67
C GLN A 124 13.26 -12.33 -4.61
N SER A 125 12.04 -12.84 -4.64
CA SER A 125 11.79 -14.29 -4.52
C SER A 125 12.41 -15.11 -5.65
N ALA A 126 12.68 -14.49 -6.81
CA ALA A 126 13.39 -15.15 -7.92
C ALA A 126 14.91 -15.28 -7.69
N THR A 127 15.47 -14.59 -6.69
CA THR A 127 16.90 -14.68 -6.37
C THR A 127 17.13 -15.85 -5.42
N THR A 128 17.96 -16.79 -5.83
CA THR A 128 18.28 -18.01 -5.10
C THR A 128 19.66 -17.94 -4.47
N PHE A 129 19.95 -18.89 -3.57
CA PHE A 129 21.26 -18.92 -2.90
C PHE A 129 22.38 -19.30 -3.87
N PRO A 130 23.59 -18.77 -3.68
CA PRO A 130 24.76 -19.12 -4.48
C PRO A 130 25.11 -20.61 -4.31
N ALA A 131 25.66 -21.22 -5.37
CA ALA A 131 25.99 -22.65 -5.40
C ALA A 131 27.16 -23.05 -4.49
N ASP A 132 27.99 -22.07 -4.14
CA ASP A 132 29.23 -22.18 -3.37
C ASP A 132 29.15 -21.49 -2.00
N GLY A 133 27.97 -21.02 -1.59
CA GLY A 133 27.77 -20.38 -0.28
C GLY A 133 27.54 -21.35 0.88
N GLU A 134 27.50 -20.82 2.10
CA GLU A 134 27.28 -21.57 3.34
C GLU A 134 25.99 -22.42 3.31
N THR A 135 24.88 -21.86 2.81
CA THR A 135 23.62 -22.60 2.66
C THR A 135 23.78 -23.81 1.74
N ALA A 136 24.56 -23.67 0.66
CA ALA A 136 24.85 -24.77 -0.25
C ALA A 136 25.79 -25.81 0.39
N ALA A 137 26.80 -25.38 1.16
CA ALA A 137 27.68 -26.28 1.91
C ALA A 137 26.87 -27.17 2.87
N VAL A 138 25.98 -26.58 3.68
CA VAL A 138 25.11 -27.32 4.60
C VAL A 138 24.20 -28.29 3.85
N LEU A 139 23.53 -27.86 2.78
CA LEU A 139 22.65 -28.73 1.99
C LEU A 139 23.42 -29.88 1.31
N ASN A 140 24.64 -29.60 0.84
CA ASN A 140 25.50 -30.61 0.23
C ASN A 140 25.92 -31.70 1.21
N ASP A 141 26.15 -31.36 2.49
CA ASP A 141 26.45 -32.32 3.55
C ASP A 141 25.29 -33.29 3.81
N TYR A 142 24.05 -32.83 3.61
CA TYR A 142 22.85 -33.68 3.63
C TYR A 142 22.58 -34.43 2.31
N GLY A 143 23.48 -34.33 1.32
CA GLY A 143 23.33 -34.98 0.01
C GLY A 143 22.42 -34.24 -0.97
N LEU A 144 21.94 -33.04 -0.62
CA LEU A 144 21.00 -32.24 -1.42
C LEU A 144 21.74 -31.28 -2.37
N ARG A 145 22.58 -31.83 -3.24
CA ARG A 145 23.38 -31.02 -4.18
C ARG A 145 22.50 -30.22 -5.14
N GLY A 146 22.78 -28.92 -5.24
CA GLY A 146 22.04 -27.99 -6.10
C GLY A 146 20.72 -27.48 -5.52
N ALA A 147 20.27 -27.98 -4.36
CA ALA A 147 19.02 -27.54 -3.73
C ALA A 147 19.04 -26.05 -3.34
N ALA A 148 20.20 -25.51 -2.95
CA ALA A 148 20.35 -24.09 -2.61
C ALA A 148 19.90 -23.16 -3.74
N GLN A 149 20.15 -23.54 -5.00
CA GLN A 149 19.79 -22.76 -6.18
C GLN A 149 18.30 -22.82 -6.53
N GLN A 150 17.53 -23.65 -5.83
CA GLN A 150 16.08 -23.77 -5.96
C GLN A 150 15.33 -23.07 -4.82
N LEU A 151 16.05 -22.69 -3.76
CA LEU A 151 15.47 -22.00 -2.60
C LEU A 151 15.53 -20.49 -2.80
N PRO A 152 14.41 -19.77 -2.62
CA PRO A 152 14.41 -18.31 -2.65
C PRO A 152 15.20 -17.77 -1.46
N THR A 153 15.95 -16.69 -1.69
CA THR A 153 16.62 -15.95 -0.60
C THR A 153 15.66 -15.12 0.23
N TYR A 154 14.46 -14.84 -0.30
CA TYR A 154 13.40 -14.17 0.41
C TYR A 154 12.79 -15.09 1.48
N TRP A 155 12.67 -14.59 2.69
CA TRP A 155 12.16 -15.34 3.85
C TRP A 155 11.08 -14.57 4.63
N GLY A 156 10.49 -13.55 4.00
CA GLY A 156 9.41 -12.78 4.56
C GLY A 156 8.04 -13.49 4.52
N THR A 157 6.99 -12.77 4.92
CA THR A 157 5.63 -13.29 5.04
C THR A 157 4.81 -13.21 3.76
N GLN A 158 5.25 -12.44 2.76
CA GLN A 158 4.53 -12.31 1.50
C GLN A 158 4.66 -13.61 0.68
N PRO A 159 3.65 -14.00 -0.12
CA PRO A 159 3.73 -15.17 -0.99
C PRO A 159 4.89 -15.13 -1.97
N TYR A 160 5.16 -13.94 -2.50
CA TYR A 160 6.33 -13.63 -3.32
C TYR A 160 6.52 -12.11 -3.38
N THR A 161 7.74 -11.68 -3.69
CA THR A 161 8.07 -10.27 -3.86
C THR A 161 9.05 -10.06 -5.00
N GLY A 162 8.87 -8.97 -5.76
CA GLY A 162 9.85 -8.46 -6.73
C GLY A 162 11.08 -7.83 -6.07
N GLY A 163 11.12 -7.83 -4.73
CA GLY A 163 12.18 -7.29 -3.90
C GLY A 163 11.55 -6.58 -2.70
N PRO A 164 12.02 -6.83 -1.47
CA PRO A 164 11.55 -6.05 -0.32
C PRO A 164 11.77 -4.56 -0.55
N THR A 165 10.77 -3.74 -0.20
CA THR A 165 10.82 -2.30 -0.52
C THR A 165 11.83 -1.60 0.37
N TYR A 166 13.02 -1.35 -0.18
CA TYR A 166 14.01 -0.46 0.43
C TYR A 166 13.70 0.99 0.05
N LEU A 167 13.23 1.76 1.02
CA LEU A 167 12.92 3.18 0.82
C LEU A 167 14.18 4.04 0.81
N GLY A 168 15.23 3.59 1.51
CA GLY A 168 16.49 4.32 1.62
C GLY A 168 16.69 4.91 3.00
N ALA A 169 17.84 4.62 3.63
CA ALA A 169 18.22 5.25 4.89
C ALA A 169 18.23 6.79 4.80
N ALA A 170 18.64 7.34 3.65
CA ALA A 170 18.57 8.78 3.39
C ALA A 170 17.14 9.33 3.37
N ALA A 171 16.19 8.61 2.77
CA ALA A 171 14.79 9.03 2.71
C ALA A 171 14.15 9.01 4.11
N ILE A 172 14.42 7.97 4.90
CA ILE A 172 13.97 7.90 6.31
C ILE A 172 14.59 9.03 7.13
N PHE A 173 15.88 9.29 6.97
CA PHE A 173 16.55 10.40 7.63
C PHE A 173 15.89 11.75 7.29
N LEU A 174 15.60 12.01 6.02
CA LEU A 174 14.93 13.22 5.59
C LEU A 174 13.48 13.31 6.12
N ALA A 175 12.76 12.20 6.21
CA ALA A 175 11.43 12.16 6.79
C ALA A 175 11.44 12.52 8.29
N VAL A 176 12.37 11.95 9.05
CA VAL A 176 12.56 12.26 10.48
C VAL A 176 13.01 13.71 10.67
N LEU A 177 13.98 14.18 9.87
CA LEU A 177 14.44 15.56 9.90
C LEU A 177 13.30 16.53 9.58
N GLY A 178 12.49 16.23 8.57
CA GLY A 178 11.30 17.00 8.22
C GLY A 178 10.32 17.08 9.38
N LEU A 179 10.08 15.97 10.08
CA LEU A 179 9.20 15.92 11.25
C LEU A 179 9.70 16.81 12.41
N ILE A 180 11.02 16.88 12.61
CA ILE A 180 11.66 17.72 13.63
C ILE A 180 11.55 19.21 13.27
N LEU A 181 11.74 19.55 11.99
CA LEU A 181 11.74 20.94 11.50
C LEU A 181 10.32 21.51 11.31
N LEU A 182 9.31 20.65 11.14
CA LEU A 182 7.93 21.08 10.92
C LEU A 182 7.37 21.83 12.15
N PRO A 183 6.66 22.96 11.93
CA PRO A 183 6.02 23.68 13.02
C PRO A 183 4.99 22.78 13.72
N GLY A 184 4.83 22.99 15.03
CA GLY A 184 4.11 22.09 15.93
C GLY A 184 2.68 21.72 15.51
N ARG A 185 2.04 22.53 14.66
CA ARG A 185 0.74 22.24 14.05
C ARG A 185 0.78 21.06 13.07
N SER A 186 1.72 21.08 12.12
CA SER A 186 1.72 20.13 10.99
C SER A 186 2.38 18.80 11.36
N LYS A 187 3.34 18.81 12.30
CA LYS A 187 4.08 17.61 12.68
C LYS A 187 3.19 16.46 13.19
N TRP A 188 2.13 16.76 13.94
CA TRP A 188 1.35 15.72 14.63
C TRP A 188 0.44 14.94 13.69
N TRP A 189 -0.23 15.61 12.75
CA TRP A 189 -1.08 14.90 11.79
C TRP A 189 -0.23 14.15 10.77
N ILE A 190 0.93 14.69 10.36
CA ILE A 190 1.88 14.00 9.47
C ILE A 190 2.43 12.75 10.17
N ALA A 191 2.88 12.85 11.42
CA ALA A 191 3.34 11.70 12.20
C ALA A 191 2.25 10.62 12.32
N ALA A 192 1.02 11.02 12.65
CA ALA A 192 -0.10 10.09 12.77
C ALA A 192 -0.39 9.36 11.46
N VAL A 193 -0.37 10.06 10.32
CA VAL A 193 -0.55 9.46 9.00
C VAL A 193 0.60 8.52 8.67
N CYS A 194 1.86 8.91 8.90
CA CYS A 194 3.01 8.04 8.65
C CYS A 194 2.92 6.73 9.45
N VAL A 195 2.57 6.81 10.74
CA VAL A 195 2.38 5.63 11.58
C VAL A 195 1.22 4.78 11.08
N LEU A 196 0.08 5.39 10.76
CA LEU A 196 -1.08 4.67 10.23
C LEU A 196 -0.75 3.95 8.92
N MET A 197 -0.01 4.59 8.01
CA MET A 197 0.38 3.99 6.73
C MET A 197 1.33 2.80 6.91
N ILE A 198 2.25 2.87 7.87
CA ILE A 198 3.14 1.74 8.22
C ILE A 198 2.36 0.59 8.86
N LEU A 199 1.27 0.88 9.58
CA LEU A 199 0.43 -0.16 10.18
C LEU A 199 -0.51 -0.81 9.18
N LEU A 200 -0.85 -0.11 8.09
CA LEU A 200 -1.71 -0.59 7.02
C LEU A 200 -0.93 -1.25 5.88
N SER A 201 0.39 -1.03 5.80
CA SER A 201 1.26 -1.61 4.77
C SER A 201 1.41 -3.10 4.90
#